data_AF-A0A533VQL4-F1
#
_entry.id   AF-A0A533VQL4-F1
#
_cell.length_a   1.000
_cell.length_b   1.000
_cell.length_c   1.000
_cell.angle_alpha   90.00
_cell.angle_beta   90.00
_cell.angle_gamma   90.00
#
_symmetry.space_group_name_H-M   'P 1'
#
loop_
_entity.id
_entity.type
_entity.pdbx_description
1 polymer ?
#
loop_
_entity_poly.entity_id
_entity_poly.type
_entity_poly.pdbx_seq_one_letter_code
_entity_poly.pdbx_strand_id
1 'polypeptide(L)'
;MANPTRYGIERVAYWLQRLTGLGLLAYLIGHIYETSSIVNGKVAWEKMLELTQTPQGHIILTIVIGMCVYHTANGIRVMLGHGGIGVGKPGEPEYPYKAASLNYKQRLCIWVSIALAALAMMYGAAVLFGD
;
A
#
# COMPACT_ATOMS: atom_id res chain seq x y z
N MET A 1 -8.43 26.22 -6.04
CA MET A 1 -7.32 26.63 -5.14
C MET A 1 -6.82 25.39 -4.41
N ALA A 2 -5.60 24.93 -4.70
CA ALA A 2 -4.95 23.90 -3.90
C ALA A 2 -4.60 24.52 -2.54
N ASN A 3 -5.49 24.38 -1.57
CA ASN A 3 -5.27 24.88 -0.22
C ASN A 3 -4.30 23.92 0.50
N PRO A 4 -3.07 24.34 0.86
CA PRO A 4 -2.10 23.47 1.51
C PRO A 4 -2.53 23.03 2.92
N THR A 5 -3.51 23.70 3.55
CA THR A 5 -4.02 23.34 4.89
C THR A 5 -5.18 22.35 4.87
N ARG A 6 -5.75 22.03 3.70
CA ARG A 6 -6.81 21.01 3.61
C ARG A 6 -6.21 19.62 3.43
N TYR A 7 -6.54 18.72 4.35
CA TYR A 7 -6.25 17.29 4.27
C TYR A 7 -7.26 16.60 3.34
N GLY A 8 -7.09 16.78 2.03
CA GLY A 8 -7.84 16.02 1.04
C GLY A 8 -7.38 14.56 0.97
N ILE A 9 -8.22 13.69 0.40
CA ILE A 9 -7.91 12.26 0.20
C ILE A 9 -6.61 12.07 -0.61
N GLU A 10 -6.26 13.03 -1.46
CA GLU A 10 -5.02 13.04 -2.24
C GLU A 10 -3.78 13.19 -1.35
N ARG A 11 -3.86 14.01 -0.31
CA ARG A 11 -2.76 14.19 0.66
C ARG A 11 -2.60 12.93 1.51
N VAL A 12 -3.71 12.32 1.92
CA VAL A 12 -3.68 11.01 2.61
C VAL A 12 -3.03 9.97 1.71
N ALA A 13 -3.44 9.88 0.44
CA ALA A 13 -2.89 8.91 -0.50
C ALA A 13 -1.40 9.09 -0.77
N TYR A 14 -0.94 10.35 -0.81
CA TYR A 14 0.49 10.67 -0.91
C TYR A 14 1.28 10.17 0.30
N TRP A 15 0.79 10.43 1.51
CA TRP A 15 1.44 9.96 2.74
C TRP A 15 1.44 8.44 2.83
N LEU A 16 0.30 7.81 2.55
CA LEU A 16 0.19 6.36 2.55
C LEU A 16 1.17 5.72 1.57
N GLN A 17 1.28 6.20 0.32
CA GLN A 17 2.23 5.62 -0.65
C GLN A 17 3.67 5.59 -0.12
N ARG A 18 4.09 6.66 0.57
CA ARG A 18 5.45 6.79 1.11
C ARG A 18 5.65 5.92 2.34
N LEU A 19 4.72 5.98 3.28
CA LEU A 19 4.81 5.22 4.52
C LEU A 19 4.72 3.72 4.27
N THR A 20 3.82 3.27 3.38
CA THR A 20 3.78 1.87 2.97
C THR A 20 5.05 1.46 2.25
N GLY A 21 5.63 2.30 1.40
CA GLY A 21 6.91 2.00 0.74
C GLY A 21 8.08 1.81 1.71
N LEU A 22 8.22 2.71 2.69
CA LEU A 22 9.26 2.61 3.72
C LEU A 22 9.06 1.38 4.61
N GLY A 23 7.83 1.11 5.03
CA GLY A 23 7.54 -0.07 5.84
C GLY A 23 7.70 -1.38 5.06
N LEU A 24 7.36 -1.41 3.76
CA LEU A 24 7.61 -2.57 2.90
C LEU A 24 9.10 -2.79 2.63
N LEU A 25 9.90 -1.73 2.52
CA LEU A 25 11.36 -1.85 2.44
C LEU A 25 11.93 -2.51 3.69
N ALA A 26 11.50 -2.05 4.88
CA ALA A 26 11.91 -2.66 6.14
C ALA A 26 11.44 -4.12 6.24
N TYR A 27 10.18 -4.39 5.85
CA TYR A 27 9.64 -5.74 5.82
C TYR A 27 10.40 -6.64 4.84
N LEU A 28 10.74 -6.17 3.64
CA LEU A 28 11.48 -6.94 2.64
C LEU A 28 12.82 -7.42 3.19
N ILE A 29 13.57 -6.56 3.88
CA ILE A 29 14.84 -6.93 4.52
C ILE A 29 14.60 -8.02 5.58
N GLY A 30 13.62 -7.81 6.47
CA GLY A 30 13.25 -8.79 7.49
C GLY A 30 12.75 -10.12 6.91
N HIS A 31 11.99 -10.07 5.82
CA HIS A 31 11.41 -11.22 5.15
C HIS A 31 12.47 -12.03 4.40
N ILE A 32 13.48 -11.39 3.80
CA ILE A 32 14.64 -12.09 3.25
C ILE A 32 15.37 -12.84 4.37
N TYR A 33 15.60 -12.18 5.51
CA TYR A 33 16.24 -12.83 6.66
C TYR A 33 15.44 -14.03 7.17
N GLU A 34 14.13 -13.86 7.40
CA GLU A 34 13.23 -14.91 7.87
C GLU A 34 13.13 -16.07 6.88
N THR A 35 12.88 -15.79 5.60
CA THR A 35 12.80 -16.79 4.54
C THR A 35 14.14 -17.51 4.35
N SER A 36 15.28 -16.83 4.54
CA SER A 36 16.60 -17.47 4.42
C SER A 36 16.82 -18.61 5.42
N SER A 37 16.08 -18.64 6.54
CA SER A 37 16.19 -19.74 7.51
C SER A 37 15.79 -21.10 6.94
N ILE A 38 15.06 -21.14 5.81
CA ILE A 38 14.70 -22.38 5.12
C ILE A 38 15.93 -23.19 4.69
N VAL A 39 17.04 -22.53 4.34
CA VAL A 39 18.27 -23.23 3.91
C VAL A 39 19.06 -23.82 5.09
N ASN A 40 18.72 -23.44 6.32
CA ASN A 40 19.33 -23.94 7.55
C ASN A 40 18.64 -25.21 8.08
N GLY A 41 17.67 -25.77 7.34
CA GLY A 41 16.98 -27.01 7.66
C GLY A 41 15.68 -26.81 8.44
N LYS A 42 14.91 -27.89 8.56
CA LYS A 42 13.53 -27.89 9.07
C LYS A 42 13.40 -27.28 10.48
N VAL A 43 14.31 -27.63 11.38
CA VAL A 43 14.27 -27.14 12.78
C VAL A 43 14.47 -25.62 12.84
N ALA A 44 15.38 -25.07 12.03
CA ALA A 44 15.61 -23.62 11.97
C ALA A 44 14.40 -22.89 11.38
N TRP A 45 13.79 -23.45 10.33
CA TRP A 45 12.58 -22.93 9.72
C TRP A 45 11.38 -22.93 10.68
N GLU A 46 11.12 -24.04 11.36
CA GLU A 46 10.03 -24.16 12.34
C GLU A 46 10.18 -23.14 13.48
N LYS A 47 11.40 -22.95 13.99
CA LYS A 47 11.68 -21.95 15.02
C LYS A 47 11.44 -20.52 14.53
N MET A 48 11.72 -20.23 13.25
CA MET A 48 11.41 -18.90 12.68
C MET A 48 9.91 -18.70 12.49
N LEU A 49 9.18 -19.74 12.09
CA LEU A 49 7.71 -19.68 11.98
C LEU A 49 7.03 -19.37 13.32
N GLU A 50 7.57 -19.81 14.46
CA GLU A 50 7.03 -19.47 15.78
C GLU A 50 6.85 -17.95 15.98
N LEU A 51 7.70 -17.12 15.36
CA LEU A 51 7.57 -15.65 15.42
C LEU A 51 6.32 -15.15 14.71
N THR A 52 5.99 -15.75 13.56
CA THR A 52 4.85 -15.36 12.73
C THR A 52 3.53 -15.95 13.22
N GLN A 53 3.56 -17.07 13.94
CA GLN A 53 2.39 -17.76 14.51
C GLN A 53 1.89 -17.17 15.85
N THR A 54 2.39 -16.00 16.24
CA THR A 54 1.88 -15.27 17.41
C THR A 54 0.74 -14.32 17.03
N PRO A 55 -0.17 -13.96 17.95
CA PRO A 55 -1.20 -12.94 17.68
C PRO A 55 -0.60 -11.61 17.17
N GLN A 56 0.54 -11.20 17.73
CA GLN A 56 1.28 -10.01 17.29
C GLN A 56 1.84 -10.19 15.88
N GLY A 57 2.40 -11.37 15.58
CA GLY A 57 2.85 -11.75 14.24
C GLY A 57 1.72 -11.64 13.22
N HIS A 58 0.54 -12.18 13.54
CA HIS A 58 -0.64 -12.11 12.68
C HIS A 58 -1.12 -10.67 12.44
N ILE A 59 -1.09 -9.80 13.45
CA ILE A 59 -1.40 -8.36 13.29
C ILE A 59 -0.42 -7.71 12.31
N ILE A 60 0.89 -7.93 12.50
CA ILE A 60 1.93 -7.35 11.64
C ILE A 60 1.75 -7.85 10.20
N LEU A 61 1.59 -9.16 10.00
CA LEU A 61 1.38 -9.75 8.68
C LEU A 61 0.11 -9.22 8.00
N THR A 62 -0.98 -9.04 8.75
CA THR A 62 -2.22 -8.43 8.24
C THR A 62 -1.96 -6.99 7.76
N ILE A 63 -1.24 -6.18 8.53
CA ILE A 63 -0.86 -4.81 8.13
C ILE A 63 0.02 -4.84 6.87
N VAL A 64 1.02 -5.73 6.81
CA VAL A 64 1.90 -5.88 5.65
C VAL A 64 1.11 -6.25 4.40
N ILE A 65 0.12 -7.15 4.49
CA ILE A 65 -0.79 -7.48 3.38
C ILE A 65 -1.49 -6.21 2.87
N GLY A 66 -2.07 -5.41 3.77
CA GLY A 66 -2.71 -4.14 3.41
C GLY A 66 -1.74 -3.16 2.76
N MET A 67 -0.52 -3.04 3.31
CA MET A 67 0.54 -2.20 2.75
C MET A 67 0.92 -2.64 1.33
N CYS A 68 1.15 -3.94 1.09
CA CYS A 68 1.47 -4.50 -0.22
C CYS A 68 0.40 -4.15 -1.27
N VAL A 69 -0.86 -4.43 -0.95
CA VAL A 69 -1.98 -4.23 -1.88
C VAL A 69 -2.21 -2.75 -2.15
N TYR A 70 -2.23 -1.92 -1.11
CA TYR A 70 -2.36 -0.47 -1.29
C TYR A 70 -1.20 0.12 -2.10
N HIS A 71 0.05 -0.18 -1.71
CA HIS A 71 1.25 0.38 -2.34
C HIS A 71 1.32 0.02 -3.82
N THR A 72 0.92 -1.21 -4.16
CA THR A 72 0.85 -1.69 -5.54
C THR A 72 -0.27 -0.99 -6.30
N ALA A 73 -1.51 -1.04 -5.81
CA ALA A 73 -2.66 -0.48 -6.53
C ALA A 73 -2.55 1.04 -6.74
N ASN A 74 -2.19 1.79 -5.69
CA ASN A 74 -2.00 3.23 -5.79
C ASN A 74 -0.68 3.56 -6.54
N GLY A 75 0.34 2.72 -6.45
CA GLY A 75 1.57 2.84 -7.24
C GLY A 75 1.30 2.73 -8.74
N ILE A 76 0.52 1.73 -9.17
CA ILE A 76 0.08 1.58 -10.57
C ILE A 76 -0.67 2.84 -11.03
N ARG A 77 -1.59 3.38 -10.22
CA ARG A 77 -2.27 4.64 -10.53
C ARG A 77 -1.28 5.79 -10.78
N VAL A 78 -0.26 5.95 -9.92
CA VAL A 78 0.76 7.00 -10.07
C VAL A 78 1.63 6.75 -11.31
N MET A 79 2.00 5.51 -11.58
CA MET A 79 2.80 5.12 -12.76
C MET A 79 2.05 5.43 -14.06
N LEU A 80 0.77 5.03 -14.15
CA LEU A 80 -0.09 5.35 -15.28
C LEU A 80 -0.29 6.86 -15.43
N GLY A 81 -0.45 7.58 -14.31
CA GLY A 81 -0.54 9.03 -14.30
C GLY A 81 0.71 9.73 -14.86
N HIS A 82 1.91 9.23 -14.53
CA HIS A 82 3.15 9.72 -15.14
C HIS A 82 3.20 9.47 -16.65
N GLY A 83 2.66 8.34 -17.11
CA GLY A 83 2.51 8.03 -18.54
C GLY A 83 1.41 8.82 -19.26
N GLY A 84 0.75 9.79 -18.61
CA GLY A 84 -0.35 10.55 -19.19
C GLY A 84 -1.68 9.80 -19.27
N ILE A 85 -1.76 8.60 -18.70
CA ILE A 85 -2.98 7.78 -18.71
C ILE A 85 -3.89 8.23 -17.57
N GLY A 86 -5.13 8.60 -17.90
CA GLY A 86 -6.17 8.93 -16.92
C GLY A 86 -6.02 10.29 -16.24
N VAL A 87 -5.10 11.17 -16.67
CA VAL A 87 -4.96 12.56 -16.18
C VAL A 87 -5.87 13.56 -16.92
N GLY A 88 -6.34 13.22 -18.12
CA GLY A 88 -7.21 14.10 -18.93
C GLY A 88 -6.43 14.88 -19.98
N LYS A 89 -7.11 15.81 -20.66
CA LYS A 89 -6.47 16.67 -21.67
C LYS A 89 -5.64 17.76 -20.98
N PRO A 90 -4.41 18.05 -21.46
CA PRO A 90 -3.69 19.25 -21.06
C PRO A 90 -4.56 20.48 -21.29
N GLY A 91 -4.63 21.36 -20.30
CA GLY A 91 -5.33 22.63 -20.39
C GLY A 91 -4.37 23.75 -20.02
N GLU A 92 -4.63 24.94 -20.56
CA GLU A 92 -3.86 26.12 -20.21
C GLU A 92 -4.01 26.41 -18.70
N PRO A 93 -2.90 26.67 -17.97
CA PRO A 93 -2.97 26.97 -16.56
C PRO A 93 -3.44 28.42 -16.36
N GLU A 94 -4.74 28.66 -16.54
CA GLU A 94 -5.37 29.95 -16.24
C GLU A 94 -5.74 30.04 -14.76
N TYR A 95 -5.48 31.22 -14.17
CA TYR A 95 -5.89 31.47 -12.80
C TYR A 95 -7.41 31.60 -12.71
N PRO A 96 -8.09 30.91 -11.77
CA PRO A 96 -7.53 30.10 -10.69
C PRO A 96 -7.14 28.69 -11.14
N TYR A 97 -5.89 28.29 -10.85
CA TYR A 97 -5.37 26.98 -11.21
C TYR A 97 -6.26 25.83 -10.72
N LYS A 98 -6.61 24.93 -11.64
CA LYS A 98 -7.30 23.66 -11.36
C LYS A 98 -6.36 22.51 -11.71
N ALA A 99 -6.13 21.60 -10.77
CA ALA A 99 -5.29 20.44 -10.99
C ALA A 99 -5.98 19.45 -11.94
N ALA A 100 -5.57 19.43 -13.21
CA ALA A 100 -6.10 18.49 -14.20
C ALA A 100 -5.84 17.02 -13.83
N SER A 101 -4.67 16.75 -13.24
CA SER A 101 -4.23 15.42 -12.82
C SER A 101 -4.96 14.84 -11.60
N LEU A 102 -5.85 15.60 -10.96
CA LEU A 102 -6.63 15.17 -9.80
C LEU A 102 -8.13 15.13 -10.12
N ASN A 103 -8.46 14.63 -11.31
CA ASN A 103 -9.82 14.43 -11.76
C ASN A 103 -10.54 13.29 -10.98
N TYR A 104 -11.84 13.14 -11.23
CA TYR A 104 -12.67 12.14 -10.53
C TYR A 104 -12.18 10.70 -10.72
N LYS A 105 -11.59 10.35 -11.87
CA LYS A 105 -11.05 9.00 -12.13
C LYS A 105 -9.88 8.70 -11.20
N GLN A 106 -8.98 9.67 -11.04
CA GLN A 106 -7.83 9.54 -10.13
C GLN A 106 -8.28 9.41 -8.66
N ARG A 107 -9.31 10.17 -8.26
CA ARG A 107 -9.92 10.04 -6.93
C ARG A 107 -10.57 8.68 -6.72
N LEU A 108 -11.29 8.17 -7.73
CA LEU A 108 -11.88 6.83 -7.67
C LEU A 108 -10.79 5.76 -7.51
N CYS A 109 -9.70 5.84 -8.26
CA CYS A 109 -8.58 4.88 -8.14
C CYS A 109 -7.97 4.87 -6.72
N ILE A 110 -7.90 6.03 -6.05
CA ILE A 110 -7.45 6.08 -4.64
C ILE A 110 -8.41 5.30 -3.74
N TRP A 111 -9.72 5.54 -3.85
CA TRP A 111 -10.72 4.83 -3.05
C TRP A 111 -10.72 3.33 -3.34
N VAL A 112 -10.60 2.93 -4.60
CA VAL A 112 -10.47 1.52 -4.99
C VAL A 112 -9.23 0.89 -4.38
N SER A 113 -8.09 1.60 -4.37
CA SER A 113 -6.85 1.10 -3.75
C SER A 113 -7.03 0.86 -2.24
N ILE A 114 -7.74 1.76 -1.55
CA ILE A 114 -8.04 1.62 -0.11
C ILE A 114 -9.00 0.45 0.12
N ALA A 115 -10.05 0.32 -0.70
CA ALA A 115 -11.02 -0.76 -0.58
C ALA A 115 -10.38 -2.14 -0.84
N LEU A 116 -9.54 -2.25 -1.87
CA LEU A 116 -8.79 -3.47 -2.16
C LEU A 116 -7.86 -3.86 -1.00
N ALA A 117 -7.14 -2.88 -0.43
CA ALA A 117 -6.30 -3.13 0.73
C ALA A 117 -7.12 -3.59 1.94
N ALA A 118 -8.25 -2.95 2.23
CA ALA A 118 -9.14 -3.36 3.33
C ALA A 118 -9.71 -4.77 3.13
N LEU A 119 -10.15 -5.11 1.91
CA LEU A 119 -10.63 -6.46 1.58
C LEU A 119 -9.52 -7.51 1.77
N ALA A 120 -8.31 -7.22 1.29
CA ALA A 120 -7.16 -8.11 1.45
C ALA A 120 -6.77 -8.27 2.92
N MET A 121 -6.81 -7.20 3.72
CA MET A 121 -6.58 -7.27 5.16
C MET A 121 -7.64 -8.10 5.88
N MET A 122 -8.92 -7.94 5.54
CA MET A 122 -10.00 -8.74 6.14
C MET A 122 -9.83 -10.21 5.81
N TYR A 123 -9.55 -10.55 4.55
CA TYR A 123 -9.29 -11.92 4.14
C TYR A 123 -8.03 -12.48 4.82
N GLY A 124 -6.92 -11.72 4.83
CA GLY A 124 -5.67 -12.11 5.47
C GLY A 124 -5.83 -12.33 6.97
N ALA A 125 -6.55 -11.44 7.66
CA ALA A 125 -6.87 -11.61 9.08
C ALA A 125 -7.73 -12.84 9.32
N ALA A 126 -8.76 -13.09 8.50
CA ALA A 126 -9.59 -14.28 8.63
C ALA A 126 -8.77 -15.57 8.46
N VAL A 127 -7.79 -15.58 7.55
CA VAL A 127 -6.89 -16.73 7.38
C VAL A 127 -5.91 -16.87 8.55
N LEU A 128 -5.32 -15.78 9.01
CA LEU A 128 -4.30 -15.81 10.06
C LEU A 128 -4.87 -16.10 11.45
N PHE A 129 -6.08 -15.62 11.77
CA PHE A 129 -6.72 -15.82 13.07
C PHE A 129 -7.79 -16.93 13.07
N GLY A 130 -7.99 -17.59 11.93
CA GLY A 130 -9.18 -18.41 11.68
C GLY A 130 -9.19 -19.81 12.26
N ASP A 131 -8.05 -20.33 12.76
CA ASP A 131 -7.83 -21.74 13.13
C ASP A 131 -8.49 -22.77 12.17
#